data_AF-A0A2E4CVT5-F1
#
_entry.id   AF-A0A2E4CVT5-F1
#
_cell.length_a   1.000
_cell.length_b   1.000
_cell.length_c   1.000
_cell.angle_alpha   90.00
_cell.angle_beta   90.00
_cell.angle_gamma   90.00
#
_symmetry.space_group_name_H-M   'P 1'
#
loop_
_entity.id
_entity.type
_entity.pdbx_description
1 polymer ?
#
loop_
_entity_poly.entity_id
_entity_poly.type
_entity_poly.pdbx_seq_one_letter_code
_entity_poly.pdbx_strand_id
1 'polypeptide(L)'
;MGERAAGARPWHRRAWGSWPAALTWGLATLVLSLAMGRVFPQELASPPAQWALASPVLAFEFATEPSHLVAIFGTVADPLSSARVAAMDAGNRLDYLFMLFYGSLILAFFGAGGATTGDRRWWLAGWLGPLAAASDAVENALLLSITADMSDPSGELALLPVFVWTKFGLLALSSGLAGWLFIRMRAWPLALLCLPGAVLIVPAILARWTYGELLVPGTALTWLVMLLWAGWRTARKTA
;
A
#
# COMPACT_ATOMS: atom_id res chain seq x y z
N MET A 1 -7.97 28.84 -42.96
CA MET A 1 -8.86 28.90 -41.78
C MET A 1 -9.39 27.51 -41.54
N GLY A 2 -8.87 26.82 -40.53
CA GLY A 2 -9.33 25.49 -40.15
C GLY A 2 -9.52 25.46 -38.64
N GLU A 3 -10.76 25.62 -38.19
CA GLU A 3 -11.15 25.43 -36.80
C GLU A 3 -10.83 24.00 -36.39
N ARG A 4 -9.81 23.84 -35.54
CA ARG A 4 -9.63 22.58 -34.82
C ARG A 4 -10.78 22.46 -33.85
N ALA A 5 -11.75 21.62 -34.19
CA ALA A 5 -12.81 21.19 -33.30
C ALA A 5 -12.22 20.90 -31.92
N ALA A 6 -12.63 21.70 -30.93
CA ALA A 6 -12.30 21.50 -29.53
C ALA A 6 -13.01 20.21 -29.07
N GLY A 7 -12.40 19.06 -29.37
CA GLY A 7 -12.90 17.76 -28.96
C GLY A 7 -13.12 17.78 -27.46
N ALA A 8 -14.40 17.72 -27.06
CA ALA A 8 -14.84 17.68 -25.69
C ALA A 8 -14.08 16.56 -24.97
N ARG A 9 -13.08 16.92 -24.17
CA ARG A 9 -12.36 15.91 -23.40
C ARG A 9 -13.35 15.32 -22.40
N PRO A 10 -13.49 13.98 -22.34
CA PRO A 10 -14.49 13.34 -21.50
C PRO A 10 -14.43 13.84 -20.05
N TRP A 11 -15.54 14.40 -19.59
CA TRP A 11 -15.70 15.04 -18.27
C TRP A 11 -15.32 14.13 -17.10
N HIS A 12 -15.59 12.84 -17.21
CA HIS A 12 -15.32 11.83 -16.18
C HIS A 12 -13.83 11.71 -15.83
N ARG A 13 -12.91 11.96 -16.78
CA ARG A 13 -11.46 11.89 -16.51
C ARG A 13 -10.93 13.10 -15.71
N ARG A 14 -11.66 14.23 -15.71
CA ARG A 14 -11.27 15.41 -14.91
C ARG A 14 -11.62 15.26 -13.43
N ALA A 15 -12.67 14.52 -13.09
CA ALA A 15 -13.10 14.39 -11.70
C ALA A 15 -12.14 13.49 -10.91
N TRP A 16 -11.85 12.30 -11.42
CA TRP A 16 -11.03 11.28 -10.74
C TRP A 16 -9.53 11.61 -10.71
N GLY A 17 -8.97 12.12 -11.81
CA GLY A 17 -7.57 12.53 -11.89
C GLY A 17 -7.36 13.99 -11.49
N SER A 18 -7.78 14.36 -10.29
CA SER A 18 -7.70 15.74 -9.80
C SER A 18 -7.02 15.85 -8.45
N TRP A 19 -6.42 17.00 -8.16
CA TRP A 19 -5.80 17.26 -6.85
C TRP A 19 -6.80 17.16 -5.69
N PRO A 20 -8.05 17.66 -5.79
CA PRO A 20 -9.07 17.41 -4.75
C PRO A 20 -9.36 15.93 -4.54
N ALA A 21 -9.51 15.14 -5.61
CA ALA A 21 -9.74 13.70 -5.48
C ALA A 21 -8.55 12.99 -4.79
N ALA A 22 -7.31 13.30 -5.20
CA ALA A 22 -6.12 12.76 -4.55
C ALA A 22 -6.04 13.15 -3.07
N LEU A 23 -6.40 14.39 -2.71
CA LEU A 23 -6.48 14.84 -1.33
C LEU A 23 -7.52 14.04 -0.54
N THR A 24 -8.74 13.88 -1.06
CA THR A 24 -9.80 13.10 -0.40
C THR A 24 -9.39 11.66 -0.15
N TRP A 25 -8.88 10.97 -1.18
CA TRP A 25 -8.43 9.58 -1.05
C TRP A 25 -7.22 9.46 -0.13
N GLY A 26 -6.31 10.43 -0.15
CA GLY A 26 -5.15 10.45 0.75
C GLY A 26 -5.53 10.65 2.21
N LEU A 27 -6.52 11.51 2.50
CA LEU A 27 -7.06 11.67 3.86
C LEU A 27 -7.76 10.39 4.31
N ALA A 28 -8.57 9.78 3.45
CA ALA A 28 -9.25 8.52 3.76
C ALA A 28 -8.24 7.40 4.04
N THR A 29 -7.18 7.30 3.23
CA THR A 29 -6.05 6.37 3.43
C THR A 29 -5.41 6.60 4.79
N LEU A 30 -5.01 7.84 5.09
CA LEU A 30 -4.34 8.18 6.36
C LEU A 30 -5.20 7.84 7.58
N VAL A 31 -6.48 8.24 7.57
CA VAL A 31 -7.41 7.97 8.67
C VAL A 31 -7.57 6.48 8.89
N LEU A 32 -7.74 5.71 7.82
CA LEU A 32 -7.94 4.27 7.92
C LEU A 32 -6.65 3.54 8.35
N SER A 33 -5.47 3.97 7.90
CA SER A 33 -4.19 3.44 8.42
C SER A 33 -4.09 3.59 9.94
N LEU A 34 -4.47 4.77 10.48
CA LEU A 34 -4.44 5.03 11.91
C LEU A 34 -5.46 4.17 12.68
N ALA A 35 -6.64 3.93 12.08
CA ALA A 35 -7.66 3.06 12.67
C ALA A 35 -7.23 1.58 12.69
N MET A 36 -6.67 1.08 11.58
CA MET A 36 -6.20 -0.30 11.45
C MET A 36 -5.10 -0.65 12.47
N GLY A 37 -4.21 0.29 12.79
CA GLY A 37 -3.21 0.14 13.84
C GLY A 37 -3.79 -0.13 15.23
N ARG A 38 -5.11 0.04 15.44
CA ARG A 38 -5.82 -0.30 16.67
C ARG A 38 -6.61 -1.61 16.60
N VAL A 39 -6.80 -2.16 15.40
CA VAL A 39 -7.58 -3.38 15.16
C VAL A 39 -6.68 -4.60 15.08
N PHE A 40 -5.56 -4.49 14.38
CA PHE A 40 -4.59 -5.58 14.26
C PHE A 40 -3.97 -5.97 15.61
N PRO A 41 -3.49 -7.21 15.75
CA PRO A 41 -2.75 -7.62 16.94
C PRO A 41 -1.49 -6.76 17.08
N GLN A 42 -1.17 -6.42 18.33
CA GLN A 42 -0.07 -5.51 18.66
C GLN A 42 1.24 -6.25 18.97
N GLU A 43 1.17 -7.57 19.15
CA GLU A 43 2.30 -8.41 19.53
C GLU A 43 2.30 -9.74 18.79
N LEU A 44 3.51 -10.25 18.55
CA LEU A 44 3.77 -11.62 18.14
C LEU A 44 3.73 -12.54 19.37
N ALA A 45 3.32 -13.79 19.22
CA ALA A 45 3.27 -14.73 20.34
C ALA A 45 4.68 -15.14 20.83
N SER A 46 5.55 -15.57 19.92
CA SER A 46 6.92 -16.00 20.24
C SER A 46 7.83 -15.86 19.01
N PRO A 47 8.23 -14.63 18.66
CA PRO A 47 9.09 -14.40 17.49
C PRO A 47 10.48 -15.03 17.70
N PRO A 48 11.03 -15.72 16.69
CA PRO A 48 12.42 -16.16 16.69
C PRO A 48 13.39 -14.98 16.89
N ALA A 49 14.48 -15.20 17.62
CA ALA A 49 15.44 -14.15 17.97
C ALA A 49 16.10 -13.46 16.75
N GLN A 50 16.13 -14.14 15.60
CA GLN A 50 16.65 -13.61 14.35
C GLN A 50 15.68 -12.67 13.60
N TRP A 51 14.43 -12.56 14.02
CA TRP A 51 13.48 -11.61 13.45
C TRP A 51 13.74 -10.23 14.05
N ALA A 52 14.05 -9.25 13.19
CA ALA A 52 14.01 -7.84 13.57
C ALA A 52 12.61 -7.23 13.40
N LEU A 53 11.68 -8.03 12.85
CA LEU A 53 10.31 -7.65 12.54
C LEU A 53 9.44 -7.68 13.80
N ALA A 54 8.85 -6.54 14.16
CA ALA A 54 7.93 -6.43 15.29
C ALA A 54 6.45 -6.52 14.87
N SER A 55 6.13 -6.10 13.64
CA SER A 55 4.75 -6.07 13.12
C SER A 55 4.17 -7.47 12.91
N PRO A 56 3.07 -7.84 13.60
CA PRO A 56 2.40 -9.13 13.37
C PRO A 56 1.81 -9.26 11.97
N VAL A 57 1.35 -8.16 11.38
CA VAL A 57 0.80 -8.14 10.01
C VAL A 57 1.88 -8.54 9.01
N LEU A 58 3.03 -7.84 9.03
CA LEU A 58 4.13 -8.15 8.12
C LEU A 58 4.71 -9.55 8.39
N ALA A 59 4.73 -10.00 9.65
CA ALA A 59 5.22 -11.34 9.97
C ALA A 59 4.33 -12.41 9.31
N PHE A 60 3.02 -12.17 9.31
CA PHE A 60 2.07 -13.06 8.68
C PHE A 60 2.18 -13.02 7.15
N GLU A 61 2.26 -11.83 6.56
CA GLU A 61 2.52 -11.66 5.12
C GLU A 61 3.80 -12.38 4.66
N PHE A 62 4.85 -12.40 5.48
CA PHE A 62 6.11 -13.06 5.15
C PHE A 62 6.20 -14.54 5.50
N ALA A 63 5.18 -15.10 6.14
CA ALA A 63 5.16 -16.50 6.55
C ALA A 63 5.23 -17.42 5.32
N THR A 64 6.14 -18.40 5.37
CA THR A 64 6.29 -19.43 4.33
C THR A 64 6.16 -20.85 4.86
N GLU A 65 5.97 -21.02 6.17
CA GLU A 65 6.01 -22.31 6.85
C GLU A 65 5.02 -22.30 8.02
N PRO A 66 4.38 -23.44 8.36
CA PRO A 66 3.44 -23.50 9.48
C PRO A 66 4.06 -23.12 10.83
N SER A 67 5.35 -23.37 11.03
CA SER A 67 6.10 -22.97 12.23
C SER A 67 6.07 -21.46 12.47
N HIS A 68 6.03 -20.65 11.40
CA HIS A 68 5.90 -19.20 11.52
C HIS A 68 4.55 -18.78 12.09
N LEU A 69 3.47 -19.52 11.81
CA LEU A 69 2.15 -19.22 12.35
C LEU A 69 2.12 -19.40 13.87
N VAL A 70 2.86 -20.38 14.40
CA VAL A 70 3.02 -20.55 15.86
C VAL A 70 3.78 -19.37 16.47
N ALA A 71 4.81 -18.84 15.80
CA ALA A 71 5.51 -17.65 16.26
C ALA A 71 4.62 -16.39 16.27
N ILE A 72 3.67 -16.30 15.34
CA ILE A 72 2.77 -15.15 15.18
C ILE A 72 1.58 -15.24 16.13
N PHE A 73 0.86 -16.36 16.10
CA PHE A 73 -0.43 -16.55 16.78
C PHE A 73 -0.34 -17.37 18.06
N GLY A 74 0.76 -18.08 18.30
CA GLY A 74 0.92 -18.98 19.43
C GLY A 74 0.36 -20.37 19.15
N THR A 75 0.55 -21.28 20.12
CA THR A 75 -0.03 -22.62 20.05
C THR A 75 -1.48 -22.61 20.56
N VAL A 76 -2.21 -23.72 20.39
CA VAL A 76 -3.56 -23.90 20.97
C VAL A 76 -3.57 -23.78 22.51
N ALA A 77 -2.43 -24.01 23.16
CA ALA A 77 -2.29 -23.84 24.61
C ALA A 77 -2.05 -22.37 25.03
N ASP A 78 -1.75 -21.47 24.09
CA ASP A 78 -1.57 -20.04 24.37
C ASP A 78 -2.95 -19.38 24.57
N PRO A 79 -3.25 -18.83 25.76
CA PRO A 79 -4.55 -18.23 26.05
C PRO A 79 -4.87 -17.00 25.19
N LEU A 80 -3.87 -16.36 24.59
CA LEU A 80 -4.05 -15.19 23.72
C LEU A 80 -4.16 -15.55 22.24
N SER A 81 -4.00 -16.82 21.86
CA SER A 81 -3.98 -17.25 20.46
C SER A 81 -5.27 -16.88 19.72
N SER A 82 -6.42 -17.24 20.28
CA SER A 82 -7.73 -16.93 19.69
C SER A 82 -7.97 -15.43 19.52
N ALA A 83 -7.51 -14.61 20.47
CA ALA A 83 -7.63 -13.16 20.40
C ALA A 83 -6.74 -12.56 19.30
N ARG A 84 -5.50 -13.04 19.14
CA ARG A 84 -4.60 -12.59 18.06
C ARG A 84 -5.15 -12.95 16.68
N VAL A 85 -5.69 -14.16 16.52
CA VAL A 85 -6.33 -14.60 15.28
C VAL A 85 -7.56 -13.74 14.95
N ALA A 86 -8.45 -13.53 15.92
CA ALA A 86 -9.64 -12.70 15.74
C ALA A 86 -9.29 -11.24 15.37
N ALA A 87 -8.25 -10.67 15.99
CA ALA A 87 -7.76 -9.33 15.68
C ALA A 87 -7.16 -9.26 14.27
N MET A 88 -6.39 -10.27 13.85
CA MET A 88 -5.83 -10.36 12.51
C MET A 88 -6.93 -10.43 11.45
N ASP A 89 -7.92 -11.29 11.67
CA ASP A 89 -9.11 -11.43 10.83
C ASP A 89 -9.89 -10.12 10.68
N ALA A 90 -10.12 -9.41 11.80
CA ALA A 90 -10.81 -8.14 11.78
C ALA A 90 -10.03 -7.07 11.00
N GLY A 91 -8.71 -7.04 11.19
CA GLY A 91 -7.81 -6.15 10.46
C GLY A 91 -7.81 -6.43 8.96
N ASN A 92 -7.65 -7.69 8.53
CA ASN A 92 -7.64 -8.09 7.12
C ASN A 92 -8.99 -7.82 6.42
N ARG A 93 -10.11 -7.98 7.14
CA ARG A 93 -11.44 -7.58 6.61
C ARG A 93 -11.56 -6.08 6.41
N LEU A 94 -11.07 -5.29 7.37
CA LEU A 94 -11.05 -3.82 7.28
C LEU A 94 -10.12 -3.34 6.15
N ASP A 95 -9.02 -4.05 5.93
CA ASP A 95 -7.98 -3.71 4.98
C ASP A 95 -8.47 -3.73 3.52
N TYR A 96 -9.51 -4.49 3.17
CA TYR A 96 -10.16 -4.36 1.85
C TYR A 96 -10.65 -2.93 1.56
N LEU A 97 -11.13 -2.20 2.57
CA LEU A 97 -11.51 -0.80 2.42
C LEU A 97 -10.27 0.09 2.27
N PHE A 98 -9.17 -0.25 2.94
CA PHE A 98 -7.89 0.45 2.83
C PHE A 98 -7.28 0.32 1.44
N MET A 99 -7.33 -0.88 0.85
CA MET A 99 -6.94 -1.16 -0.53
C MET A 99 -7.67 -0.27 -1.54
N LEU A 100 -8.97 -0.09 -1.36
CA LEU A 100 -9.76 0.82 -2.19
C LEU A 100 -9.24 2.26 -2.08
N PHE A 101 -8.92 2.72 -0.85
CA PHE A 101 -8.48 4.10 -0.61
C PHE A 101 -7.08 4.37 -1.14
N TYR A 102 -6.08 3.55 -0.81
CA TYR A 102 -4.72 3.80 -1.27
C TYR A 102 -4.60 3.57 -2.78
N GLY A 103 -5.30 2.56 -3.34
CA GLY A 103 -5.33 2.32 -4.78
C GLY A 103 -5.91 3.52 -5.53
N SER A 104 -6.98 4.11 -5.00
CA SER A 104 -7.61 5.32 -5.54
C SER A 104 -6.75 6.57 -5.38
N LEU A 105 -6.01 6.71 -4.26
CA LEU A 105 -5.05 7.80 -4.05
C LEU A 105 -4.00 7.81 -5.16
N ILE A 106 -3.34 6.67 -5.39
CA ILE A 106 -2.27 6.56 -6.40
C ILE A 106 -2.82 6.89 -7.79
N LEU A 107 -3.98 6.32 -8.14
CA LEU A 107 -4.64 6.58 -9.42
C LEU A 107 -4.97 8.07 -9.61
N ALA A 108 -5.58 8.69 -8.61
CA ALA A 108 -5.96 10.10 -8.63
C ALA A 108 -4.73 11.03 -8.70
N PHE A 109 -3.69 10.74 -7.92
CA PHE A 109 -2.45 11.52 -7.87
C PHE A 109 -1.77 11.56 -9.23
N PHE A 110 -1.55 10.40 -9.86
CA PHE A 110 -0.93 10.35 -11.17
C PHE A 110 -1.84 10.91 -12.28
N GLY A 111 -3.15 10.72 -12.18
CA GLY A 111 -4.11 11.36 -13.08
C GLY A 111 -4.01 12.90 -13.03
N ALA A 112 -3.90 13.47 -11.82
CA ALA A 112 -3.74 14.91 -11.59
C ALA A 112 -2.36 15.42 -12.04
N GLY A 113 -1.32 14.62 -11.84
CA GLY A 113 0.02 14.85 -12.36
C GLY A 113 0.06 14.90 -13.88
N GLY A 114 -0.61 13.96 -14.55
CA GLY A 114 -0.75 13.93 -16.00
C GLY A 114 -1.49 15.15 -16.55
N ALA A 115 -2.55 15.59 -15.87
CA ALA A 115 -3.23 16.83 -16.22
C ALA A 115 -2.34 18.07 -16.04
N THR A 116 -1.52 18.10 -14.99
CA THR A 116 -0.62 19.23 -14.68
C THR A 116 0.57 19.30 -15.64
N THR A 117 1.13 18.16 -16.03
CA THR A 117 2.30 18.09 -16.92
C THR A 117 1.93 18.05 -18.41
N GLY A 118 0.65 17.85 -18.72
CA GLY A 118 0.17 17.65 -20.09
C GLY A 118 0.47 16.26 -20.67
N ASP A 119 1.07 15.34 -19.89
CA ASP A 119 1.42 13.99 -20.34
C ASP A 119 0.42 12.96 -19.81
N ARG A 120 -0.38 12.40 -20.71
CA ARG A 120 -1.44 11.43 -20.38
C ARG A 120 -0.89 10.07 -19.95
N ARG A 121 0.38 9.76 -20.25
CA ARG A 121 1.00 8.47 -19.91
C ARG A 121 1.10 8.26 -18.41
N TRP A 122 1.04 9.32 -17.61
CA TRP A 122 0.98 9.22 -16.15
C TRP A 122 -0.21 8.39 -15.64
N TRP A 123 -1.31 8.28 -16.39
CA TRP A 123 -2.39 7.37 -16.04
C TRP A 123 -1.96 5.89 -15.97
N LEU A 124 -0.95 5.48 -16.74
CA LEU A 124 -0.40 4.13 -16.67
C LEU A 124 0.28 3.90 -15.31
N ALA A 125 1.00 4.90 -14.79
CA ALA A 125 1.56 4.85 -13.43
C ALA A 125 0.44 4.83 -12.37
N GLY A 126 -0.65 5.56 -12.60
CA GLY A 126 -1.83 5.55 -11.73
C GLY A 126 -2.45 4.16 -11.55
N TRP A 127 -2.45 3.33 -12.59
CA TRP A 127 -2.97 1.95 -12.52
C TRP A 127 -2.15 1.02 -11.63
N LEU A 128 -0.92 1.38 -11.25
CA LEU A 128 -0.14 0.60 -10.28
C LEU A 128 -0.85 0.51 -8.92
N GLY A 129 -1.59 1.55 -8.52
CA GLY A 129 -2.36 1.54 -7.27
C GLY A 129 -3.46 0.48 -7.25
N PRO A 130 -4.44 0.53 -8.16
CA PRO A 130 -5.48 -0.51 -8.26
C PRO A 130 -4.93 -1.93 -8.48
N LEU A 131 -3.83 -2.07 -9.20
CA LEU A 131 -3.18 -3.39 -9.38
C LEU A 131 -2.52 -3.89 -8.08
N ALA A 132 -1.88 -3.00 -7.31
CA ALA A 132 -1.37 -3.34 -5.99
C ALA A 132 -2.51 -3.76 -5.06
N ALA A 133 -3.60 -2.97 -5.03
CA ALA A 133 -4.81 -3.26 -4.26
C ALA A 133 -5.47 -4.60 -4.65
N ALA A 134 -5.48 -4.95 -5.94
CA ALA A 134 -5.98 -6.26 -6.36
C ALA A 134 -5.09 -7.42 -5.91
N SER A 135 -3.76 -7.24 -5.96
CA SER A 135 -2.81 -8.22 -5.42
C SER A 135 -2.97 -8.39 -3.91
N ASP A 136 -3.13 -7.28 -3.20
CA ASP A 136 -3.36 -7.20 -1.75
C ASP A 136 -4.69 -7.86 -1.35
N ALA A 137 -5.73 -7.71 -2.17
CA ALA A 137 -7.01 -8.37 -1.93
C ALA A 137 -6.91 -9.91 -2.02
N VAL A 138 -6.15 -10.43 -2.99
CA VAL A 138 -5.90 -11.88 -3.08
C VAL A 138 -5.05 -12.36 -1.91
N GLU A 139 -4.05 -11.58 -1.53
CA GLU A 139 -3.21 -11.81 -0.36
C GLU A 139 -4.03 -11.91 0.93
N ASN A 140 -4.92 -10.95 1.21
CA ASN A 140 -5.82 -11.02 2.36
C ASN A 140 -6.81 -12.18 2.30
N ALA A 141 -7.24 -12.60 1.11
CA ALA A 141 -8.05 -13.81 0.98
C ALA A 141 -7.27 -15.07 1.41
N LEU A 142 -5.98 -15.15 1.08
CA LEU A 142 -5.10 -16.22 1.54
C LEU A 142 -4.88 -16.15 3.06
N LEU A 143 -4.60 -14.97 3.61
CA LEU A 143 -4.43 -14.78 5.05
C LEU A 143 -5.68 -15.23 5.84
N LEU A 144 -6.88 -14.84 5.36
CA LEU A 144 -8.15 -15.24 5.96
C LEU A 144 -8.43 -16.75 5.82
N SER A 145 -7.99 -17.37 4.72
CA SER A 145 -8.07 -18.83 4.55
C SER A 145 -7.18 -19.55 5.58
N ILE A 146 -5.93 -19.09 5.73
CA ILE A 146 -4.98 -19.66 6.70
C ILE A 146 -5.52 -19.53 8.13
N THR A 147 -6.12 -18.41 8.52
CA THR A 147 -6.67 -18.24 9.87
C THR A 147 -7.96 -19.02 10.09
N ALA A 148 -8.70 -19.35 9.04
CA ALA A 148 -9.88 -20.21 9.11
C ALA A 148 -9.52 -21.69 9.36
N ASP A 149 -8.39 -22.17 8.81
CA ASP A 149 -7.85 -23.51 9.07
C ASP A 149 -6.31 -23.52 9.08
N MET A 150 -5.73 -23.52 10.28
CA MET A 150 -4.28 -23.58 10.46
C MET A 150 -3.70 -25.00 10.43
N SER A 151 -4.52 -26.04 10.23
CA SER A 151 -4.06 -27.43 10.28
C SER A 151 -3.26 -27.85 9.02
N ASP A 152 -3.61 -27.30 7.86
CA ASP A 152 -2.87 -27.49 6.60
C ASP A 152 -2.84 -26.21 5.73
N PRO A 153 -2.05 -25.19 6.12
CA PRO A 153 -1.97 -23.91 5.41
C PRO A 153 -0.97 -23.94 4.24
N SER A 154 -0.51 -25.13 3.84
CA SER A 154 0.67 -25.28 2.97
C SER A 154 0.47 -24.69 1.58
N GLY A 155 -0.73 -24.83 1.01
CA GLY A 155 -1.08 -24.29 -0.30
C GLY A 155 -1.09 -22.75 -0.31
N GLU A 156 -1.73 -22.15 0.68
CA GLU A 156 -1.81 -20.70 0.83
C GLU A 156 -0.46 -20.08 1.12
N LEU A 157 0.34 -20.68 2.02
CA LEU A 157 1.69 -20.22 2.35
C LEU A 157 2.64 -20.28 1.15
N ALA A 158 2.44 -21.20 0.21
CA ALA A 158 3.23 -21.26 -1.03
C ALA A 158 2.89 -20.11 -1.99
N LEU A 159 1.62 -19.67 -2.03
CA LEU A 159 1.15 -18.59 -2.89
C LEU A 159 1.36 -17.20 -2.29
N LEU A 160 1.31 -17.08 -0.95
CA LEU A 160 1.35 -15.82 -0.22
C LEU A 160 2.52 -14.91 -0.64
N PRO A 161 3.77 -15.38 -0.75
CA PRO A 161 4.90 -14.54 -1.16
C PRO A 161 4.72 -13.91 -2.54
N VAL A 162 4.03 -14.59 -3.48
CA VAL A 162 3.82 -14.06 -4.84
C VAL A 162 3.02 -12.76 -4.77
N PHE A 163 1.92 -12.76 -4.02
CA PHE A 163 1.04 -11.61 -3.93
C PHE A 163 1.60 -10.50 -3.02
N VAL A 164 2.30 -10.87 -1.93
CA VAL A 164 2.99 -9.92 -1.06
C VAL A 164 4.09 -9.17 -1.82
N TRP A 165 4.95 -9.87 -2.56
CA TRP A 165 6.00 -9.20 -3.33
C TRP A 165 5.46 -8.45 -4.54
N THR A 166 4.35 -8.91 -5.13
CA THR A 166 3.68 -8.18 -6.21
C THR A 166 3.11 -6.85 -5.70
N LYS A 167 2.38 -6.84 -4.57
CA LYS A 167 1.84 -5.59 -4.01
C LYS A 167 2.97 -4.61 -3.67
N PHE A 168 3.98 -5.05 -2.92
CA PHE A 168 5.08 -4.15 -2.54
C PHE A 168 5.90 -3.70 -3.74
N GLY A 169 6.11 -4.56 -4.74
CA GLY A 169 6.79 -4.20 -5.99
C GLY A 169 6.08 -3.09 -6.75
N LEU A 170 4.76 -3.20 -6.88
CA LEU A 170 3.93 -2.18 -7.53
C LEU A 170 3.93 -0.88 -6.73
N LEU A 171 3.86 -0.94 -5.40
CA LEU A 171 3.93 0.23 -4.53
C LEU A 171 5.30 0.92 -4.62
N ALA A 172 6.41 0.17 -4.57
CA ALA A 172 7.76 0.71 -4.72
C ALA A 172 7.97 1.37 -6.09
N LEU A 173 7.49 0.74 -7.16
CA LEU A 173 7.51 1.34 -8.50
C LEU A 173 6.69 2.63 -8.55
N SER A 174 5.51 2.64 -7.92
CA SER A 174 4.68 3.85 -7.82
C SER A 174 5.40 4.98 -7.08
N SER A 175 6.16 4.68 -6.02
CA SER A 175 7.00 5.66 -5.31
C SER A 175 8.09 6.25 -6.19
N GLY A 176 8.81 5.41 -6.95
CA GLY A 176 9.83 5.88 -7.88
C GLY A 176 9.25 6.79 -8.97
N LEU A 177 8.11 6.40 -9.53
CA LEU A 177 7.39 7.19 -10.53
C LEU A 177 6.80 8.48 -9.96
N ALA A 178 6.40 8.50 -8.68
CA ALA A 178 5.95 9.71 -8.01
C ALA A 178 7.13 10.69 -7.84
N GLY A 179 8.30 10.19 -7.46
CA GLY A 179 9.53 10.97 -7.44
C GLY A 179 9.86 11.57 -8.83
N TRP A 180 9.78 10.75 -9.88
CA TRP A 180 9.95 11.22 -11.26
C TRP A 180 8.94 12.31 -11.64
N LEU A 181 7.67 12.15 -11.26
CA LEU A 181 6.63 13.15 -11.50
C LEU A 181 6.94 14.47 -10.77
N PHE A 182 7.43 14.43 -9.54
CA PHE A 182 7.84 15.62 -8.80
C PHE A 182 9.00 16.37 -9.48
N ILE A 183 9.99 15.65 -10.03
CA ILE A 183 11.05 16.25 -10.85
C ILE A 183 10.45 16.97 -12.06
N ARG A 184 9.51 16.33 -12.77
CA ARG A 184 8.82 16.92 -13.93
C ARG A 184 8.00 18.16 -13.55
N MET A 185 7.47 18.23 -12.34
CA MET A 185 6.77 19.40 -11.80
C MET A 185 7.69 20.44 -11.15
N ARG A 186 9.02 20.27 -11.26
CA ARG A 186 10.06 21.13 -10.65
C ARG A 186 10.01 21.20 -9.12
N ALA A 187 9.49 20.15 -8.47
CA ALA A 187 9.43 19.98 -7.02
C ALA A 187 10.44 18.92 -6.54
N TRP A 188 11.69 19.03 -7.00
CA TRP A 188 12.72 18.00 -6.78
C TRP A 188 13.00 17.63 -5.31
N PRO A 189 12.87 18.51 -4.29
CA PRO A 189 13.07 18.09 -2.91
C PRO A 189 12.04 17.03 -2.47
N LEU A 190 10.81 17.10 -2.98
CA LEU A 190 9.76 16.11 -2.72
C LEU A 190 10.07 14.77 -3.40
N ALA A 191 10.80 14.80 -4.52
CA ALA A 191 11.22 13.58 -5.19
C ALA A 191 12.17 12.75 -4.33
N LEU A 192 13.08 13.39 -3.59
CA LEU A 192 13.99 12.70 -2.67
C LEU A 192 13.24 11.97 -1.56
N LEU A 193 12.14 12.54 -1.07
CA LEU A 193 11.30 11.92 -0.05
C LEU A 193 10.55 10.67 -0.55
N CYS A 194 10.43 10.49 -1.87
CA CYS A 194 9.81 9.29 -2.45
C CYS A 194 10.82 8.14 -2.66
N LEU A 195 12.13 8.42 -2.59
CA LEU A 195 13.18 7.42 -2.82
C LEU A 195 13.15 6.24 -1.83
N PRO A 196 12.92 6.44 -0.51
CA PRO A 196 12.87 5.33 0.43
C PRO A 196 11.86 4.25 0.01
N GLY A 197 10.63 4.64 -0.38
CA GLY A 197 9.62 3.69 -0.84
C GLY A 197 10.03 2.92 -2.11
N ALA A 198 10.81 3.54 -2.99
CA ALA A 198 11.28 2.91 -4.22
C ALA A 198 12.46 1.93 -3.99
N VAL A 199 13.33 2.22 -3.03
CA VAL A 199 14.62 1.52 -2.89
C VAL A 199 14.59 0.47 -1.78
N LEU A 200 13.84 0.70 -0.69
CA LEU A 200 13.84 -0.19 0.48
C LEU A 200 13.22 -1.57 0.19
N ILE A 201 12.56 -1.76 -0.94
CA ILE A 201 12.10 -3.08 -1.38
C ILE A 201 13.25 -4.06 -1.66
N VAL A 202 14.39 -3.58 -2.15
CA VAL A 202 15.53 -4.45 -2.48
C VAL A 202 16.07 -5.18 -1.25
N PRO A 203 16.47 -4.49 -0.15
CA PRO A 203 16.91 -5.20 1.05
C PRO A 203 15.79 -6.05 1.68
N ALA A 204 14.52 -5.63 1.58
CA ALA A 204 13.40 -6.43 2.09
C ALA A 204 13.25 -7.77 1.36
N ILE A 205 13.40 -7.81 0.03
CA ILE A 205 13.37 -9.08 -0.73
C ILE A 205 14.52 -10.00 -0.31
N LEU A 206 15.72 -9.42 -0.09
CA LEU A 206 16.92 -10.19 0.24
C LEU A 206 16.92 -10.72 1.69
N ALA A 207 16.35 -9.97 2.63
CA ALA A 207 16.27 -10.35 4.04
C ALA A 207 15.00 -9.80 4.70
N ARG A 208 13.86 -10.41 4.35
CA ARG A 208 12.50 -9.97 4.76
C ARG A 208 12.30 -9.86 6.27
N TRP A 209 12.89 -10.78 7.04
CA TRP A 209 12.80 -10.80 8.50
C TRP A 209 13.63 -9.71 9.18
N THR A 210 14.57 -9.09 8.46
CA THR A 210 15.45 -8.02 8.96
C THR A 210 15.01 -6.65 8.48
N TYR A 211 14.64 -6.53 7.20
CA TYR A 211 14.36 -5.25 6.56
C TYR A 211 12.92 -5.05 6.11
N GLY A 212 12.06 -6.08 6.25
CA GLY A 212 10.67 -6.02 5.80
C GLY A 212 9.86 -4.89 6.46
N GLU A 213 10.18 -4.56 7.73
CA GLU A 213 9.51 -3.47 8.44
C GLU A 213 9.71 -2.09 7.80
N LEU A 214 10.77 -1.93 7.00
CA LEU A 214 11.08 -0.66 6.33
C LEU A 214 10.16 -0.38 5.13
N LEU A 215 9.46 -1.39 4.60
CA LEU A 215 8.55 -1.24 3.46
C LEU A 215 7.39 -0.29 3.76
N VAL A 216 6.79 -0.44 4.94
CA VAL A 216 5.63 0.34 5.39
C VAL A 216 5.96 1.83 5.53
N PRO A 217 6.95 2.25 6.34
CA PRO A 217 7.29 3.68 6.47
C PRO A 217 7.83 4.27 5.16
N GLY A 218 8.58 3.52 4.35
CA GLY A 218 9.06 3.99 3.05
C GLY A 218 7.91 4.32 2.08
N THR A 219 6.91 3.45 2.02
CA THR A 219 5.70 3.66 1.21
C THR A 219 4.82 4.77 1.79
N ALA A 220 4.58 4.76 3.10
CA ALA A 220 3.77 5.76 3.79
C ALA A 220 4.33 7.18 3.63
N LEU A 221 5.66 7.35 3.66
CA LEU A 221 6.30 8.64 3.40
C LEU A 221 5.95 9.17 2.00
N THR A 222 5.97 8.32 0.98
CA THR A 222 5.58 8.70 -0.38
C THR A 222 4.12 9.16 -0.42
N TRP A 223 3.21 8.40 0.18
CA TRP A 223 1.79 8.76 0.20
C TRP A 223 1.51 10.04 0.96
N LEU A 224 2.23 10.29 2.06
CA LEU A 224 2.14 11.55 2.80
C LEU A 224 2.59 12.72 1.92
N VAL A 225 3.68 12.58 1.17
CA VAL A 225 4.14 13.61 0.22
C VAL A 225 3.10 13.85 -0.88
N MET A 226 2.49 12.79 -1.43
CA MET A 226 1.39 12.89 -2.40
C MET A 226 0.20 13.67 -1.82
N LEU A 227 -0.22 13.33 -0.60
CA LEU A 227 -1.33 13.94 0.12
C LEU A 227 -1.07 15.44 0.38
N LEU A 228 0.09 15.78 0.93
CA LEU A 228 0.46 17.17 1.22
C LEU A 228 0.54 18.01 -0.06
N TRP A 229 1.10 17.45 -1.14
CA TRP A 229 1.13 18.12 -2.43
C TRP A 229 -0.28 18.34 -2.99
N ALA A 230 -1.15 17.34 -2.93
CA ALA A 230 -2.54 17.45 -3.36
C ALA A 230 -3.30 18.54 -2.59
N GLY A 231 -3.07 18.63 -1.27
CA GLY A 231 -3.58 19.70 -0.41
C GLY A 231 -3.12 21.08 -0.87
N TRP A 232 -1.81 21.28 -1.03
CA TRP A 232 -1.23 22.54 -1.49
C TRP A 232 -1.76 22.97 -2.87
N ARG A 233 -1.84 22.04 -3.83
CA ARG A 233 -2.36 22.31 -5.18
C ARG A 233 -3.83 22.67 -5.18
N THR A 234 -4.61 22.07 -4.28
CA THR A 234 -6.04 22.36 -4.13
C THR A 234 -6.25 23.76 -3.58
N ALA A 235 -5.54 24.12 -2.51
CA ALA A 235 -5.63 25.45 -1.89
C ALA A 235 -5.20 26.60 -2.83
N ARG A 236 -4.21 26.36 -3.71
CA ARG A 236 -3.76 27.37 -4.68
C ARG A 236 -4.69 27.58 -5.89
N LYS A 237 -5.63 26.67 -6.15
CA LYS A 237 -6.63 26.88 -7.21
C LYS A 237 -7.80 27.74 -6.74
N THR A 238 -7.99 27.83 -5.43
CA THR A 238 -9.09 28.57 -4.79
C THR A 238 -8.70 29.99 -4.37
N ALA A 239 -7.41 30.33 -4.46
CA ALA A 239 -6.86 31.67 -4.23
C ALA A 239 -6.52 32.32 -5.57
#